data_AF-A0A964HBX4-F1
#
_entry.id   AF-A0A964HBX4-F1
#
_cell.length_a   1.000
_cell.length_b   1.000
_cell.length_c   1.000
_cell.angle_alpha   90.00
_cell.angle_beta   90.00
_cell.angle_gamma   90.00
#
_symmetry.space_group_name_H-M   'P 1'
#
loop_
_entity.id
_entity.type
_entity.pdbx_description
1 polymer ?
#
loop_
_entity_poly.entity_id
_entity_poly.type
_entity_poly.pdbx_seq_one_letter_code
_entity_poly.pdbx_strand_id
1 'polypeptide(L)'
;MGRWPAGNEQGALETGRRHSLSAAELRGVVDLLLVSGTQEKATFVLERPREALREAQAGEVRGWDPRLSAAGNRVSRQLAAVLDQLARMGNWLRHHGRSDLALCDRGVLEPAFTRLAGETRIVTELTDDFLKEIHLP
;
A
#
# COMPACT_ATOMS: atom_id res chain seq x y z
N MET A 1 18.68 8.35 17.05
CA MET A 1 19.38 7.27 16.32
C MET A 1 18.34 6.27 15.86
N GLY A 2 17.96 6.35 14.59
CA GLY A 2 17.00 5.43 13.98
C GLY A 2 17.62 4.06 13.74
N ARG A 3 16.85 3.01 14.06
CA ARG A 3 17.03 1.68 13.50
C ARG A 3 15.71 1.30 12.84
N TRP A 4 15.74 1.12 11.52
CA TRP A 4 14.83 0.18 10.87
C TRP A 4 15.46 -1.24 10.97
N PRO A 5 14.77 -2.33 10.60
CA PRO A 5 14.37 -3.40 11.50
C PRO A 5 15.13 -4.69 11.18
N ALA A 6 16.31 -4.87 11.78
CA ALA A 6 17.14 -6.06 11.57
C ALA A 6 16.60 -7.35 12.24
N GLY A 7 15.37 -7.33 12.77
CA GLY A 7 14.75 -8.46 13.47
C GLY A 7 13.59 -9.13 12.73
N ASN A 8 12.98 -8.47 11.75
CA ASN A 8 11.75 -9.00 11.14
C ASN A 8 12.01 -10.12 10.14
N GLU A 9 13.13 -10.10 9.42
CA GLU A 9 13.51 -11.20 8.50
C GLU A 9 13.94 -12.45 9.28
N GLN A 10 14.75 -12.29 10.33
CA GLN A 10 15.10 -13.39 11.23
C GLN A 10 13.87 -13.91 11.99
N GLY A 11 13.02 -13.01 12.47
CA GLY A 11 11.75 -13.34 13.12
C GLY A 11 10.80 -14.07 12.19
N ALA A 12 10.68 -13.66 10.92
CA ALA A 12 9.87 -14.35 9.91
C ALA A 12 10.42 -15.74 9.59
N LEU A 13 11.74 -15.90 9.46
CA LEU A 13 12.38 -17.20 9.23
C LEU A 13 12.30 -18.14 10.44
N GLU A 14 12.39 -17.60 11.65
CA GLU A 14 12.23 -18.35 12.89
C GLU A 14 10.76 -18.73 13.13
N THR A 15 9.82 -17.83 12.86
CA THR A 15 8.38 -18.09 12.83
C THR A 15 8.04 -19.13 11.77
N GLY A 16 8.64 -19.05 10.59
CA GLY A 16 8.50 -20.03 9.52
C GLY A 16 8.92 -21.43 9.92
N ARG A 17 10.05 -21.55 10.63
CA ARG A 17 10.51 -22.83 11.19
C ARG A 17 9.62 -23.31 12.33
N ARG A 18 9.26 -22.43 13.27
CA ARG A 18 8.48 -22.76 14.47
C ARG A 18 7.03 -23.17 14.17
N HIS A 19 6.43 -22.59 13.13
CA HIS A 19 5.05 -22.88 12.72
C HIS A 19 4.96 -23.78 11.48
N SER A 20 6.10 -24.30 10.98
CA SER A 20 6.20 -25.11 9.76
C SER A 20 5.43 -24.49 8.60
N LEU A 21 5.72 -23.22 8.31
CA LEU A 21 5.08 -22.48 7.22
C LEU A 21 5.61 -22.97 5.86
N SER A 22 4.70 -23.12 4.90
CA SER A 22 5.07 -23.30 3.50
C SER A 22 5.79 -22.07 2.95
N ALA A 23 6.52 -22.23 1.84
CA ALA A 23 7.22 -21.12 1.20
C ALA A 23 6.27 -19.96 0.80
N ALA A 24 5.01 -20.28 0.48
CA ALA A 24 3.97 -19.29 0.18
C ALA A 24 3.51 -18.52 1.43
N GLU A 25 3.28 -19.23 2.54
CA GLU A 25 2.91 -18.61 3.83
C GLU A 25 4.05 -17.74 4.38
N LEU A 26 5.30 -18.20 4.27
CA LEU A 26 6.47 -17.43 4.70
C LEU A 26 6.60 -16.11 3.92
N ARG A 27 6.40 -16.15 2.60
CA ARG A 27 6.40 -14.95 1.75
C ARG A 27 5.28 -13.98 2.16
N GLY A 28 4.08 -14.50 2.42
CA GLY A 28 2.97 -13.68 2.89
C GLY A 28 3.21 -13.03 4.26
N VAL A 29 3.88 -13.73 5.18
CA VAL A 29 4.28 -13.18 6.49
C VAL A 29 5.30 -12.05 6.33
N VAL A 30 6.30 -12.23 5.47
CA VAL A 30 7.28 -11.17 5.15
C VAL A 30 6.59 -9.95 4.56
N ASP A 31 5.68 -10.14 3.60
CA ASP A 31 4.90 -9.05 3.00
C ASP A 31 4.07 -8.31 4.07
N LEU A 32 3.44 -9.02 5.00
CA LEU A 32 2.67 -8.41 6.10
C LEU A 32 3.55 -7.63 7.08
N LEU A 33 4.76 -8.12 7.37
CA LEU A 33 5.71 -7.44 8.26
C LEU A 33 6.28 -6.16 7.63
N LEU A 34 6.47 -6.13 6.31
CA LEU A 34 6.92 -4.93 5.59
C LEU A 34 5.86 -3.82 5.59
N VAL A 35 4.57 -4.18 5.59
CA VAL A 35 3.44 -3.25 5.59
C VAL A 35 2.96 -2.90 7.01
N SER A 36 3.42 -3.63 8.03
CA SER A 36 3.08 -3.39 9.43
C SER A 36 3.76 -2.10 9.93
N GLY A 37 3.04 -0.99 9.82
CA GLY A 37 3.50 0.33 10.29
C GLY A 37 3.62 0.46 11.82
N THR A 38 3.23 -0.56 12.59
CA THR A 38 3.29 -0.56 14.07
C THR A 38 3.88 -1.86 14.61
N GLN A 39 4.59 -1.75 15.73
CA GLN A 39 5.23 -2.88 16.42
C GLN A 39 4.20 -3.94 16.86
N GLU A 40 3.02 -3.52 17.29
CA GLU A 40 1.92 -4.41 17.73
C GLU A 40 1.40 -5.28 16.58
N LYS A 41 1.26 -4.73 15.37
CA LYS A 41 0.90 -5.51 14.18
C LYS A 41 2.00 -6.49 13.79
N ALA A 42 3.27 -6.08 13.90
CA ALA A 42 4.39 -6.96 13.62
C ALA A 42 4.45 -8.14 14.61
N THR A 43 4.24 -7.89 15.91
CA THR A 43 4.17 -8.93 16.94
C THR A 43 3.01 -9.90 16.68
N PHE A 44 1.82 -9.39 16.35
CA PHE A 44 0.67 -10.23 16.02
C PHE A 44 0.93 -11.16 14.82
N VAL A 45 1.56 -10.63 13.75
CA VAL A 45 1.93 -11.42 12.57
C VAL A 45 2.95 -12.52 12.90
N LEU A 46 3.87 -12.28 13.84
CA LEU A 46 4.87 -13.26 14.28
C LEU A 46 4.28 -14.32 15.23
N GLU A 47 3.36 -13.96 16.11
CA GLU A 47 2.75 -14.92 17.06
C GLU A 47 1.67 -15.79 16.42
N ARG A 48 0.92 -15.23 15.46
CA ARG A 48 -0.24 -15.90 14.83
C ARG A 48 -0.19 -15.76 13.30
N PRO A 49 0.84 -16.30 12.62
CA PRO A 49 1.10 -16.05 11.21
C PRO A 49 -0.03 -16.51 10.28
N ARG A 50 -0.60 -17.70 10.49
CA ARG A 50 -1.71 -18.21 9.66
C ARG A 50 -3.02 -17.46 9.85
N GLU A 51 -3.25 -16.92 11.05
CA GLU A 51 -4.45 -16.15 11.36
C GLU A 51 -4.33 -14.74 10.76
N ALA A 52 -3.16 -14.11 10.89
CA ALA A 52 -2.85 -12.85 10.21
C ALA A 52 -2.93 -12.97 8.69
N LEU A 53 -2.44 -14.09 8.12
CA LEU A 53 -2.59 -14.40 6.69
C LEU A 53 -4.06 -14.59 6.29
N ARG A 54 -4.85 -15.27 7.12
CA ARG A 54 -6.28 -15.46 6.88
C ARG A 54 -7.07 -14.16 6.98
N GLU A 55 -6.75 -13.29 7.91
CA GLU A 55 -7.40 -11.98 8.07
C GLU A 55 -7.06 -11.07 6.88
N ALA A 56 -5.78 -11.08 6.46
CA ALA A 56 -5.35 -10.41 5.23
C ALA A 56 -6.07 -10.98 4.00
N GLN A 57 -6.21 -12.31 3.91
CA GLN A 57 -6.92 -13.00 2.83
C GLN A 57 -8.43 -12.75 2.84
N ALA A 58 -9.07 -12.70 4.02
CA ALA A 58 -10.50 -12.44 4.17
C ALA A 58 -10.87 -11.02 3.72
N GLY A 59 -9.97 -10.05 3.91
CA GLY A 59 -10.06 -8.73 3.29
C GLY A 59 -9.74 -8.70 1.80
N GLU A 60 -8.89 -9.63 1.32
CA GLU A 60 -8.44 -9.77 -0.08
C GLU A 60 -9.46 -10.38 -1.04
N VAL A 61 -10.33 -11.28 -0.58
CA VAL A 61 -11.30 -12.00 -1.44
C VAL A 61 -12.26 -11.02 -2.16
N ARG A 62 -12.51 -9.84 -1.59
CA ARG A 62 -13.23 -8.76 -2.28
C ARG A 62 -12.26 -7.99 -3.20
N GLY A 63 -12.08 -8.47 -4.43
CA GLY A 63 -11.27 -7.81 -5.46
C GLY A 63 -10.08 -8.62 -5.99
N TRP A 64 -10.07 -9.93 -5.80
CA TRP A 64 -9.06 -10.84 -6.35
C TRP A 64 -9.37 -11.21 -7.81
N ASP A 65 -8.41 -10.94 -8.71
CA ASP A 65 -8.43 -11.39 -10.10
C ASP A 65 -7.55 -12.65 -10.25
N PRO A 66 -8.11 -13.80 -10.71
CA PRO A 66 -7.37 -15.06 -10.87
C PRO A 66 -6.24 -14.99 -11.90
N ARG A 67 -6.23 -13.99 -12.78
CA ARG A 67 -5.18 -13.80 -13.80
C ARG A 67 -3.92 -13.15 -13.23
N LEU A 68 -4.00 -12.58 -12.03
CA LEU A 68 -2.91 -11.87 -11.40
C LEU A 68 -2.26 -12.72 -10.29
N SER A 69 -0.94 -12.59 -10.15
CA SER A 69 -0.23 -13.12 -8.98
C SER A 69 -0.73 -12.43 -7.70
N ALA A 70 -0.39 -12.98 -6.53
CA ALA A 70 -0.71 -12.32 -5.25
C ALA A 70 -0.14 -10.88 -5.19
N ALA A 71 1.09 -10.68 -5.67
CA ALA A 71 1.69 -9.36 -5.79
C ALA A 71 0.92 -8.45 -6.77
N GLY A 72 0.52 -8.98 -7.93
CA GLY A 72 -0.29 -8.25 -8.91
C GLY A 72 -1.65 -7.81 -8.36
N ASN A 73 -2.32 -8.68 -7.61
CA ASN A 73 -3.59 -8.36 -6.94
C ASN A 73 -3.44 -7.28 -5.85
N ARG A 74 -2.30 -7.25 -5.13
CA ARG A 74 -1.99 -6.17 -4.19
C ARG A 74 -1.82 -4.83 -4.90
N VAL A 75 -1.02 -4.80 -5.97
CA VAL A 75 -0.83 -3.59 -6.77
C VAL A 75 -2.14 -3.14 -7.40
N SER A 76 -2.95 -4.06 -7.93
CA SER A 76 -4.27 -3.77 -8.51
C SER A 76 -5.21 -3.07 -7.52
N ARG A 77 -5.28 -3.55 -6.27
CA ARG A 77 -6.08 -2.90 -5.23
C ARG A 77 -5.53 -1.54 -4.81
N GLN A 78 -4.21 -1.40 -4.71
CA GLN A 78 -3.58 -0.10 -4.43
C GLN A 78 -3.88 0.91 -5.55
N LEU A 79 -3.79 0.49 -6.81
CA LEU A 79 -4.15 1.32 -7.96
C LEU A 79 -5.62 1.73 -7.90
N ALA A 80 -6.54 0.79 -7.63
CA ALA A 80 -7.96 1.10 -7.49
C ALA A 80 -8.23 2.15 -6.39
N ALA A 81 -7.59 2.02 -5.24
CA ALA A 81 -7.72 2.97 -4.14
C ALA A 81 -7.18 4.36 -4.51
N VAL A 82 -6.00 4.44 -5.14
CA VAL A 82 -5.41 5.71 -5.58
C VAL A 82 -6.31 6.38 -6.62
N LEU A 83 -6.80 5.63 -7.61
CA LEU A 83 -7.69 6.16 -8.64
C LEU A 83 -9.01 6.70 -8.06
N ASP A 84 -9.61 6.00 -7.10
CA ASP A 84 -10.82 6.48 -6.42
C ASP A 84 -10.55 7.79 -5.65
N GLN A 85 -9.44 7.88 -4.91
CA GLN A 85 -9.09 9.10 -4.18
C GLN A 85 -8.77 10.28 -5.11
N LEU A 86 -8.03 10.03 -6.20
CA LEU A 86 -7.75 11.04 -7.21
C LEU A 86 -9.03 11.52 -7.91
N ALA A 87 -9.96 10.60 -8.23
CA ALA A 87 -11.24 10.96 -8.81
C ALA A 87 -12.08 11.83 -7.87
N ARG A 88 -12.15 11.48 -6.58
CA ARG A 88 -12.83 12.29 -5.55
C ARG A 88 -12.21 13.67 -5.42
N MET A 89 -10.88 13.74 -5.32
CA MET A 89 -10.16 15.01 -5.21
C MET A 89 -10.33 15.87 -6.48
N GLY A 90 -10.24 15.25 -7.65
CA GLY A 90 -10.46 15.93 -8.94
C GLY A 90 -11.87 16.47 -9.08
N ASN A 91 -12.89 15.71 -8.70
CA ASN A 91 -14.29 16.16 -8.69
C ASN A 91 -14.50 17.31 -7.69
N TRP A 92 -13.92 17.20 -6.50
CA TRP A 92 -13.98 18.28 -5.51
C TRP A 92 -13.33 19.55 -6.04
N LEU A 93 -12.11 19.48 -6.61
CA LEU A 93 -11.42 20.63 -7.21
C LEU A 93 -12.19 21.26 -8.39
N ARG A 94 -12.86 20.44 -9.22
CA ARG A 94 -13.63 20.91 -10.39
C ARG A 94 -14.92 21.64 -10.01
N HIS A 95 -15.61 21.18 -8.96
CA HIS A 95 -16.99 21.60 -8.69
C HIS A 95 -17.17 22.38 -7.38
N HIS A 96 -16.31 22.17 -6.37
CA HIS A 96 -16.57 22.61 -4.99
C HIS A 96 -15.38 23.36 -4.35
N GLY A 97 -14.14 23.06 -4.76
CA GLY A 97 -12.94 23.41 -3.98
C GLY A 97 -12.56 24.89 -3.88
N ARG A 98 -13.13 25.76 -4.71
CA ARG A 98 -12.89 27.22 -4.65
C ARG A 98 -13.94 27.99 -3.87
N SER A 99 -15.11 27.41 -3.66
CA SER A 99 -16.28 28.04 -3.04
C SER A 99 -16.44 27.62 -1.58
N ASP A 100 -16.09 26.37 -1.28
CA ASP A 100 -16.33 25.75 0.03
C ASP A 100 -15.25 26.07 1.07
N LEU A 101 -14.05 26.48 0.63
CA LEU A 101 -12.96 26.85 1.54
C LEU A 101 -12.98 28.34 1.87
N ALA A 102 -13.01 28.64 3.18
CA ALA A 102 -12.76 29.98 3.67
C ALA A 102 -11.34 30.44 3.31
N LEU A 103 -11.13 31.75 3.21
CA LEU A 103 -9.86 32.31 2.75
C LEU A 103 -8.68 31.91 3.66
N CYS A 104 -8.93 31.77 4.98
CA CYS A 104 -7.94 31.33 5.96
C CYS A 104 -7.49 29.89 5.76
N ASP A 105 -8.40 29.00 5.33
CA ASP A 105 -8.09 27.58 5.14
C ASP A 105 -7.18 27.38 3.93
N ARG A 106 -7.30 28.25 2.91
CA ARG A 106 -6.50 28.17 1.68
C ARG A 106 -5.01 28.31 1.95
N GLY A 107 -4.62 29.25 2.80
CA GLY A 107 -3.21 29.45 3.16
C GLY A 107 -2.63 28.27 3.94
N VAL A 108 -3.43 27.68 4.84
CA VAL A 108 -3.01 26.51 5.62
C VAL A 108 -2.88 25.26 4.75
N LEU A 109 -3.76 25.10 3.75
CA LEU A 109 -3.77 23.95 2.85
C LEU A 109 -2.83 24.09 1.64
N GLU A 110 -2.33 25.29 1.34
CA GLU A 110 -1.43 25.56 0.21
C GLU A 110 -0.23 24.59 0.15
N PRO A 111 0.51 24.30 1.24
CA PRO A 111 1.64 23.38 1.18
C PRO A 111 1.20 21.94 0.82
N ALA A 112 0.03 21.51 1.29
CA ALA A 112 -0.50 20.19 1.00
C ALA A 112 -0.91 20.07 -0.48
N PHE A 113 -1.57 21.09 -1.04
CA PHE A 113 -1.90 21.13 -2.47
C PHE A 113 -0.66 21.23 -3.35
N THR A 114 0.35 21.99 -2.93
CA THR A 114 1.65 22.09 -3.63
C THR A 114 2.35 20.73 -3.67
N ARG A 115 2.39 20.04 -2.53
CA ARG A 115 2.93 18.68 -2.46
C ARG A 115 2.13 17.72 -3.34
N LEU A 116 0.80 17.74 -3.29
CA LEU A 116 -0.05 16.90 -4.14
C LEU A 116 0.26 17.10 -5.64
N ALA A 117 0.43 18.35 -6.07
CA ALA A 117 0.77 18.65 -7.46
C ALA A 117 2.16 18.12 -7.85
N GLY A 118 3.13 18.16 -6.94
CA GLY A 118 4.46 17.56 -7.15
C GLY A 118 4.43 16.04 -7.23
N GLU A 119 3.81 15.38 -6.25
CA GLU A 119 3.74 13.91 -6.16
C GLU A 119 2.96 13.33 -7.34
N THR A 120 1.86 13.97 -7.76
CA THR A 120 1.08 13.50 -8.92
C THR A 120 1.89 13.59 -10.22
N ARG A 121 2.77 14.60 -10.37
CA ARG A 121 3.68 14.69 -11.51
C ARG A 121 4.71 13.56 -11.50
N ILE A 122 5.37 13.33 -10.37
CA ILE A 122 6.35 12.24 -10.24
C ILE A 122 5.71 10.88 -10.53
N VAL A 123 4.53 10.62 -9.95
CA VAL A 123 3.80 9.36 -10.21
C VAL A 123 3.42 9.22 -11.67
N THR A 124 3.06 10.31 -12.35
CA THR A 124 2.79 10.30 -13.80
C THR A 124 4.04 9.89 -14.57
N GLU A 125 5.17 10.53 -14.33
CA GLU A 125 6.45 10.24 -15.00
C GLU A 125 6.86 8.76 -14.82
N LEU A 126 6.83 8.26 -13.58
CA LEU A 126 7.16 6.85 -13.29
C LEU A 126 6.17 5.87 -13.91
N THR A 127 4.89 6.23 -13.98
CA THR A 127 3.86 5.39 -14.62
C THR A 127 4.07 5.34 -16.12
N ASP A 128 4.37 6.47 -16.76
CA ASP A 128 4.64 6.53 -18.20
C ASP A 128 5.88 5.71 -18.58
N ASP A 129 6.93 5.76 -17.76
CA ASP A 129 8.13 4.94 -17.97
C ASP A 129 7.82 3.45 -17.80
N PHE A 130 7.07 3.06 -16.76
CA PHE A 130 6.64 1.68 -16.57
C PHE A 130 5.71 1.18 -17.70
N LEU A 131 4.84 2.02 -18.24
CA LEU A 131 3.98 1.67 -19.38
C LEU A 131 4.81 1.41 -20.65
N LYS A 132 5.90 2.16 -20.88
CA LYS A 132 6.82 1.87 -21.99
C LYS A 132 7.47 0.50 -21.82
N GLU A 133 7.83 0.13 -20.59
CA GLU A 133 8.41 -1.19 -20.27
C GLU A 133 7.43 -2.35 -20.48
N ILE A 134 6.16 -2.19 -20.13
CA ILE A 134 5.13 -3.23 -20.33
C ILE A 134 4.95 -3.60 -21.81
N HIS A 135 5.23 -2.68 -22.72
CA HIS A 135 5.08 -2.87 -24.16
C HIS A 135 6.36 -3.35 -24.88
N LEU A 136 7.48 -3.51 -24.16
CA LEU A 136 8.70 -4.11 -24.72
C LEU A 136 8.53 -5.64 -24.87
N PRO A 137 9.02 -6.24 -25.98
CA PRO A 137 8.86 -7.66 -26.29
C PRO A 137 9.68 -8.59 -25.38
#